data_AF-A0A1I5C333-F1
#
_entry.id   AF-A0A1I5C333-F1
#
_cell.length_a   1.000
_cell.length_b   1.000
_cell.length_c   1.000
_cell.angle_alpha   90.00
_cell.angle_beta   90.00
_cell.angle_gamma   90.00
#
_symmetry.space_group_name_H-M   'P 1'
#
loop_
_entity.id
_entity.type
_entity.pdbx_description
1 polymer ?
#
loop_
_entity_poly.entity_id
_entity_poly.type
_entity_poly.pdbx_seq_one_letter_code
_entity_poly.pdbx_strand_id
1 'polypeptide(L)' 'MTFSTSPLVIDQIIDCVATGRTPTPSDLERVAARMWRDGAAERSAFAWGRLSPTANDRIIALRSAALALEGSSLR' A
#
# COMPACT_ATOMS: atom_id res chain seq x y z
N MET A 1 -15.34 -7.74 -12.67
CA MET A 1 -14.41 -6.59 -12.63
C MET A 1 -13.04 -7.13 -12.29
N THR A 2 -12.14 -7.23 -13.26
CA THR A 2 -10.78 -7.71 -13.07
C THR A 2 -9.92 -6.55 -12.59
N PHE A 3 -9.56 -6.55 -11.30
CA PHE A 3 -8.57 -5.63 -10.77
C PHE A 3 -7.24 -5.93 -11.45
N SER A 4 -6.74 -4.99 -12.25
CA SER A 4 -5.40 -5.10 -12.83
C SER A 4 -4.40 -4.90 -11.70
N THR A 5 -4.01 -6.01 -11.09
CA THR A 5 -2.96 -5.98 -10.08
C THR A 5 -1.64 -5.78 -10.78
N SER A 6 -1.20 -4.53 -10.84
CA SER A 6 0.14 -4.21 -11.33
C SER A 6 1.13 -5.10 -10.55
N PRO A 7 1.86 -6.00 -11.24
CA PRO A 7 2.57 -7.13 -10.60
C PRO A 7 3.60 -6.64 -9.58
N LEU A 8 4.18 -5.47 -9.82
CA LEU A 8 5.20 -4.85 -8.97
C LEU A 8 4.80 -4.67 -7.49
N VAL A 9 3.52 -4.41 -7.19
CA VAL A 9 3.06 -4.23 -5.81
C VAL A 9 2.82 -5.57 -5.12
N ILE A 10 2.35 -6.58 -5.86
CA ILE A 10 2.23 -7.95 -5.33
C ILE A 10 3.62 -8.49 -5.04
N ASP A 11 4.56 -8.34 -5.96
CA ASP A 11 5.92 -8.85 -5.82
C ASP A 11 6.62 -8.23 -4.61
N GLN A 12 6.42 -6.93 -4.35
CA GLN A 12 6.95 -6.28 -3.14
C GLN A 12 6.35 -6.84 -1.83
N ILE A 13 5.05 -7.12 -1.83
CA ILE A 13 4.39 -7.71 -0.65
C ILE A 13 4.89 -9.14 -0.44
N ILE A 14 4.96 -9.95 -1.50
CA ILE A 14 5.47 -11.32 -1.44
C ILE A 14 6.92 -11.31 -0.96
N ASP A 15 7.78 -10.45 -1.49
CA ASP A 15 9.18 -10.35 -1.11
C ASP A 15 9.35 -9.98 0.37
N CYS A 16 8.68 -8.92 0.85
CA CYS A 16 8.78 -8.51 2.26
C CYS A 16 8.29 -9.60 3.21
N VAL A 17 7.14 -10.20 2.91
CA VAL A 17 6.55 -11.25 3.76
C VAL A 17 7.36 -12.54 3.71
N ALA A 18 7.83 -12.97 2.54
CA ALA A 18 8.57 -14.23 2.39
C ALA A 18 9.98 -14.17 2.96
N THR A 19 10.63 -13.01 2.89
CA THR A 19 12.01 -12.81 3.40
C THR A 19 12.04 -12.31 4.84
N GLY A 20 10.91 -11.87 5.40
CA GLY A 20 10.85 -11.19 6.70
C GLY A 20 11.60 -9.86 6.71
N ARG A 21 11.91 -9.30 5.53
CA ARG A 21 12.62 -8.03 5.39
C ARG A 21 11.72 -6.89 5.84
N THR A 22 12.28 -5.99 6.66
CA THR A 22 11.59 -4.75 7.04
C THR A 22 11.30 -3.90 5.80
N PRO A 23 10.05 -3.45 5.59
CA PRO A 23 9.70 -2.62 4.45
C PRO A 23 10.38 -1.26 4.51
N THR A 24 10.79 -0.73 3.35
CA THR A 24 11.34 0.62 3.25
C THR A 24 10.23 1.66 3.17
N PRO A 25 10.50 2.95 3.43
CA PRO A 25 9.53 4.02 3.21
C PRO A 25 8.97 4.05 1.78
N SER A 26 9.80 3.72 0.79
CA SER A 26 9.41 3.62 -0.62
C SER A 26 8.46 2.46 -0.89
N ASP A 27 8.63 1.32 -0.22
CA ASP A 27 7.72 0.17 -0.32
C ASP A 27 6.35 0.54 0.27
N LEU A 28 6.34 1.18 1.44
CA LEU A 28 5.12 1.66 2.09
C LEU A 28 4.35 2.63 1.19
N GLU A 29 5.02 3.61 0.60
CA GLU A 29 4.38 4.58 -0.30
C GLU A 29 3.78 3.91 -1.55
N ARG A 30 4.48 2.94 -2.16
CA ARG A 30 3.99 2.22 -3.35
C ARG A 30 2.75 1.40 -3.03
N VAL A 31 2.77 0.64 -1.95
CA VAL A 31 1.63 -0.19 -1.52
C VAL A 31 0.47 0.69 -1.06
N ALA A 32 0.72 1.76 -0.30
CA ALA A 32 -0.31 2.68 0.17
C ALA A 32 -1.00 3.39 -1.01
N ALA A 33 -0.24 3.90 -1.97
CA ALA A 33 -0.78 4.51 -3.18
C ALA A 33 -1.67 3.54 -3.98
N ARG A 34 -1.37 2.23 -3.93
CA ARG A 34 -2.21 1.21 -4.55
C ARG A 34 -3.49 0.96 -3.75
N MET A 35 -3.38 0.74 -2.44
CA MET A 35 -4.53 0.53 -1.56
C MET A 35 -5.50 1.71 -1.60
N TRP A 36 -4.99 2.94 -1.69
CA TRP A 36 -5.78 4.13 -1.90
C TRP A 36 -6.62 4.06 -3.18
N ARG A 37 -6.00 3.73 -4.31
CA ARG A 37 -6.66 3.64 -5.63
C ARG A 37 -7.70 2.53 -5.68
N ASP A 38 -7.38 1.38 -5.09
CA ASP A 38 -8.26 0.21 -5.13
C ASP A 38 -9.40 0.32 -4.11
N GLY A 39 -9.26 1.18 -3.10
CA GLY A 39 -10.21 1.31 -2.00
C GLY A 39 -11.55 1.96 -2.35
N ALA A 40 -11.64 2.73 -3.44
CA ALA A 40 -12.92 3.26 -3.92
C ALA A 40 -12.85 3.71 -5.39
N ALA A 41 -13.96 3.56 -6.13
CA ALA A 41 -14.01 3.77 -7.58
C ALA A 41 -13.79 5.23 -8.00
N GLU A 42 -14.13 6.18 -7.13
CA GLU A 42 -13.98 7.62 -7.36
C GLU A 42 -12.57 8.16 -7.06
N ARG A 43 -11.68 7.32 -6.50
CA ARG A 43 -10.34 7.75 -6.09
C ARG A 43 -9.39 7.75 -7.27
N SER A 44 -8.86 8.94 -7.59
CA SER A 44 -7.85 9.09 -8.64
C SER A 44 -6.46 8.68 -8.16
N ALA A 45 -5.74 7.95 -9.01
CA ALA A 45 -4.31 7.67 -8.87
C ALA A 45 -3.47 8.94 -8.70
N PHE A 46 -3.82 9.98 -9.46
CA PHE A 46 -3.12 11.25 -9.48
C PHE A 46 -3.39 12.10 -8.24
N ALA A 47 -4.39 11.75 -7.43
CA ALA A 47 -4.70 12.46 -6.19
C ALA A 47 -3.76 12.07 -5.04
N TRP A 48 -3.16 10.86 -5.05
CA TRP A 48 -2.31 10.38 -3.95
C TRP A 48 -1.19 11.35 -3.59
N GLY A 49 -0.44 11.81 -4.59
CA GLY A 49 0.68 12.75 -4.38
C GLY A 49 0.25 14.17 -3.97
N ARG A 50 -1.05 14.47 -4.00
CA ARG A 50 -1.61 15.75 -3.57
C ARG A 50 -2.29 15.69 -2.21
N LEU A 51 -2.45 14.50 -1.62
CA LEU A 51 -2.99 14.36 -0.27
C LEU A 51 -2.01 14.99 0.73
N SER A 52 -2.54 15.77 1.67
CA SER A 52 -1.76 16.23 2.82
C SER A 52 -1.13 15.02 3.53
N PRO A 53 0.12 15.14 4.03
CA PRO A 53 0.74 14.13 4.89
C PRO A 53 -0.14 13.70 6.07
N THR A 54 -0.98 14.62 6.57
CA THR A 54 -1.88 14.42 7.70
C THR A 54 -3.32 14.08 7.30
N ALA A 55 -3.61 13.93 6.01
CA ALA A 55 -4.94 13.52 5.57
C ALA A 55 -5.26 12.11 6.08
N ASN A 56 -6.45 11.92 6.66
CA ASN A 56 -6.87 10.64 7.23
C ASN A 56 -6.73 9.48 6.23
N ASP A 57 -7.16 9.70 4.99
CA ASP A 57 -7.04 8.72 3.92
C ASP A 57 -5.60 8.30 3.63
N ARG A 58 -4.65 9.25 3.67
CA ARG A 58 -3.23 8.96 3.48
C ARG A 58 -2.68 8.12 4.64
N ILE A 59 -3.03 8.49 5.87
CA ILE A 59 -2.63 7.77 7.08
C ILE A 59 -3.18 6.34 7.07
N ILE A 60 -4.46 6.16 6.72
CA ILE A 60 -5.11 4.85 6.66
C ILE A 60 -4.45 3.96 5.62
N ALA A 61 -4.18 4.49 4.42
CA ALA A 61 -3.51 3.73 3.37
C ALA A 61 -2.07 3.33 3.77
N LEU A 62 -1.31 4.22 4.41
CA LEU A 62 0.05 3.91 4.91
C LEU A 62 0.05 2.85 6.00
N ARG A 63 -0.89 2.90 6.95
CA ARG A 63 -1.04 1.87 7.98
C ARG A 63 -1.44 0.52 7.39
N SER A 64 -2.35 0.52 6.42
CA SER A 64 -2.77 -0.69 5.71
C SER A 64 -1.60 -1.31 4.95
N ALA A 65 -0.76 -0.47 4.32
CA ALA A 65 0.46 -0.90 3.64
C ALA A 65 1.47 -1.53 4.60
N ALA A 66 1.68 -0.93 5.78
CA ALA A 66 2.55 -1.49 6.81
C ALA A 66 2.06 -2.89 7.25
N LEU A 67 0.77 -3.04 7.55
CA LEU A 67 0.19 -4.33 7.92
C LEU A 67 0.34 -5.39 6.82
N ALA A 68 0.20 -5.00 5.55
CA ALA A 68 0.37 -5.94 4.44
C ALA A 68 1.83 -6.35 4.22
N LEU A 69 2.80 -5.44 4.44
CA LEU A 69 4.22 -5.68 4.18
C LEU A 69 4.93 -6.39 5.34
N GLU A 70 4.61 -6.02 6.59
CA GLU A 70 5.18 -6.66 7.78
C GLU A 70 4.50 -8.00 8.09
N GLY A 71 3.32 -8.22 7.50
CA GLY A 71 2.43 -9.31 7.88
C GLY A 71 1.74 -9.03 9.21
N SER A 72 0.65 -9.75 9.48
CA SER A 72 0.06 -9.72 10.82
C SER A 72 0.99 -10.48 11.76
N SER A 73 1.73 -9.76 12.61
CA SER A 73 2.48 -10.35 13.73
C SER A 73 1.56 -10.88 14.84
N LEU A 74 0.34 -11.32 14.50
CA LEU A 74 -0.43 -12.28 15.30
C LEU A 74 0.21 -13.66 15.12
N ARG A 75 1.42 -13.83 15.65
CA ARG A 75 1.96 -15.14 16.01
C ARG A 75 1.80 -15.34 17.51
#